data_AF-A0A1M5XPZ6-F1
#
_entry.id   AF-A0A1M5XPZ6-F1
#
_cell.length_a   1.000
_cell.length_b   1.000
_cell.length_c   1.000
_cell.angle_alpha   90.00
_cell.angle_beta   90.00
_cell.angle_gamma   90.00
#
_symmetry.space_group_name_H-M   'P 1'
#
loop_
_entity.id
_entity.type
_entity.pdbx_description
1 polymer ?
#
loop_
_entity_poly.entity_id
_entity_poly.type
_entity_poly.pdbx_seq_one_letter_code
_entity_poly.pdbx_strand_id
1 'polypeptide(L)'
;MQYYGFFNGEQEYGQEEFSRLFDNIYESGVSVKSDDTLGFGIVKDQSTLKVSEGYAIVKGFYLYNDSYKNISVVKDSSFDRIDRVVIRLNINERKVSIEYKLGTPQSTPKAPTLQRDNLIYELSLAQVRVNKNGEIIISDERYNMDLCGTIRPKNLTEFNSMIKDYSAKFDRWFESQQAKGWRNIFIQSQKPSGSVAGSIWIELA
;
A
#
# COMPACT_ATOMS: atom_id res chain seq x y z
N MET A 1 26.12 1.27 -18.44
CA MET A 1 25.64 1.59 -19.80
C MET A 1 24.43 2.50 -19.67
N GLN A 2 24.24 3.41 -20.61
CA GLN A 2 23.08 4.31 -20.65
C GLN A 2 22.06 3.78 -21.66
N TYR A 3 20.77 3.96 -21.38
CA TYR A 3 19.67 3.51 -22.24
C TYR A 3 18.68 4.67 -22.45
N TYR A 4 18.16 4.82 -23.66
CA TYR A 4 17.20 5.86 -24.07
C TYR A 4 16.22 5.29 -25.09
N GLY A 5 15.03 5.89 -25.24
CA GLY A 5 13.98 5.37 -26.12
C GLY A 5 12.82 6.36 -26.29
N PHE A 6 11.78 5.93 -27.02
CA PHE A 6 10.63 6.71 -27.50
C PHE A 6 10.96 7.77 -28.56
N PHE A 7 11.92 7.48 -29.43
CA PHE A 7 12.24 8.30 -30.61
C PHE A 7 11.70 7.64 -31.89
N ASN A 8 11.07 8.45 -32.75
CA ASN A 8 10.44 8.14 -34.04
C ASN A 8 10.53 6.69 -34.56
N GLY A 9 9.44 5.94 -34.36
CA GLY A 9 8.81 5.00 -35.30
C GLY A 9 9.52 3.73 -35.77
N GLU A 10 10.86 3.70 -35.83
CA GLU A 10 11.62 2.57 -36.38
C GLU A 10 12.05 1.56 -35.30
N GLN A 11 12.05 1.95 -34.02
CA GLN A 11 12.34 1.05 -32.90
C GLN A 11 11.09 0.33 -32.40
N GLU A 12 11.15 -0.99 -32.34
CA GLU A 12 10.23 -1.82 -31.55
C GLU A 12 10.67 -1.82 -30.09
N TYR A 13 9.71 -1.61 -29.17
CA TYR A 13 9.95 -1.63 -27.72
C TYR A 13 9.41 -2.94 -27.13
N GLY A 14 10.25 -3.62 -26.36
CA GLY A 14 9.92 -4.87 -25.72
C GLY A 14 9.35 -4.70 -24.32
N GLN A 15 9.04 -5.85 -23.71
CA GLN A 15 8.57 -5.94 -22.34
C GLN A 15 9.52 -5.28 -21.33
N GLU A 16 10.84 -5.36 -21.55
CA GLU A 16 11.86 -4.82 -20.64
C GLU A 16 11.91 -3.29 -20.64
N GLU A 17 11.70 -2.65 -21.79
CA GLU A 17 11.60 -1.19 -21.89
C GLU A 17 10.35 -0.69 -21.17
N PHE A 18 9.20 -1.30 -21.42
CA PHE A 18 7.94 -0.89 -20.77
C PHE A 18 7.94 -1.15 -19.27
N SER A 19 8.35 -2.33 -18.81
CA SER A 19 8.37 -2.62 -17.37
C SER A 19 9.33 -1.70 -16.63
N ARG A 20 10.51 -1.42 -17.20
CA ARG A 20 11.46 -0.45 -16.65
C ARG A 20 10.89 0.96 -16.61
N LEU A 21 10.17 1.41 -17.65
CA LEU A 21 9.53 2.72 -17.63
C LEU A 21 8.49 2.80 -16.50
N PHE A 22 7.57 1.84 -16.45
CA PHE A 22 6.50 1.84 -15.44
C PHE A 22 7.04 1.65 -14.02
N ASP A 23 8.05 0.80 -13.80
CA ASP A 23 8.67 0.66 -12.49
C ASP A 23 9.42 1.94 -12.08
N ASN A 24 9.95 2.73 -13.01
CA ASN A 24 10.56 4.01 -12.63
C ASN A 24 9.52 5.08 -12.25
N ILE A 25 8.31 4.99 -12.79
CA ILE A 25 7.24 5.98 -12.56
C ILE A 25 6.37 5.60 -11.37
N TYR A 26 6.02 4.33 -11.19
CA TYR A 26 5.04 3.88 -10.20
C TYR A 26 5.59 2.86 -9.22
N GLU A 27 5.22 3.02 -7.95
CA GLU A 27 5.36 1.98 -6.94
C GLU A 27 4.49 0.77 -7.28
N SER A 28 4.98 -0.42 -6.91
CA SER A 28 4.17 -1.63 -7.01
C SER A 28 2.99 -1.57 -6.05
N GLY A 29 1.82 -2.01 -6.49
CA GLY A 29 0.60 -1.97 -5.70
C GLY A 29 -0.65 -2.32 -6.50
N VAL A 30 -1.79 -2.23 -5.84
CA VAL A 30 -3.12 -2.40 -6.45
C VAL A 30 -3.76 -1.06 -6.81
N SER A 31 -4.70 -1.08 -7.75
CA SER A 31 -5.49 0.08 -8.14
C SER A 31 -6.41 0.55 -7.03
N VAL A 32 -6.57 1.87 -6.93
CA VAL A 32 -7.63 2.52 -6.16
C VAL A 32 -8.78 2.81 -7.12
N LYS A 33 -10.01 2.40 -6.76
CA LYS A 33 -11.24 2.67 -7.51
C LYS A 33 -11.71 4.10 -7.23
N SER A 34 -12.68 4.58 -8.01
CA SER A 34 -13.23 5.94 -7.88
C SER A 34 -13.97 6.19 -6.56
N ASP A 35 -14.32 5.14 -5.83
CA ASP A 35 -14.96 5.18 -4.51
C ASP A 35 -13.95 5.00 -3.36
N ASP A 36 -12.66 5.20 -3.64
CA ASP A 36 -11.52 5.02 -2.73
C ASP A 36 -11.30 3.58 -2.23
N THR A 37 -12.05 2.61 -2.74
CA THR A 37 -11.82 1.19 -2.42
C THR A 37 -10.68 0.61 -3.24
N LEU A 38 -9.95 -0.36 -2.67
CA LEU A 38 -8.87 -1.03 -3.37
C LEU A 38 -9.39 -2.19 -4.24
N GLY A 39 -8.77 -2.37 -5.41
CA GLY A 39 -8.99 -3.55 -6.26
C GLY A 39 -8.60 -4.87 -5.57
N PHE A 40 -9.05 -5.99 -6.14
CA PHE A 40 -8.80 -7.33 -5.60
C PHE A 40 -9.29 -7.54 -4.16
N GLY A 41 -10.50 -7.06 -3.86
CA GLY A 41 -11.17 -7.32 -2.58
C GLY A 41 -11.35 -8.81 -2.36
N ILE A 42 -11.14 -9.27 -1.12
CA ILE A 42 -11.23 -10.69 -0.79
C ILE A 42 -12.36 -10.88 0.20
N VAL A 43 -13.34 -11.70 -0.20
CA VAL A 43 -14.45 -12.13 0.66
C VAL A 43 -14.47 -13.65 0.74
N LYS A 44 -14.95 -14.20 1.86
CA LYS A 44 -15.18 -15.63 1.99
C LYS A 44 -16.61 -15.97 1.60
N ASP A 45 -16.76 -17.06 0.87
CA ASP A 45 -18.01 -17.75 0.60
C ASP A 45 -17.83 -19.22 1.00
N GLN A 46 -18.32 -19.57 2.19
CA GLN A 46 -18.07 -20.87 2.83
C GLN A 46 -16.56 -21.19 2.93
N SER A 47 -16.09 -22.24 2.24
CA SER A 47 -14.68 -22.65 2.18
C SER A 47 -13.96 -22.15 0.93
N THR A 48 -14.53 -21.17 0.23
CA THR A 48 -13.95 -20.55 -0.97
C THR A 48 -13.69 -19.08 -0.71
N LEU A 49 -12.52 -18.59 -1.11
CA LEU A 49 -12.23 -17.16 -1.17
C LEU A 49 -12.58 -16.65 -2.57
N LYS A 50 -13.27 -15.52 -2.63
CA LYS A 50 -13.53 -14.79 -3.87
C LYS A 50 -12.69 -13.53 -3.88
N VAL A 51 -11.76 -13.46 -4.83
CA VAL A 51 -10.96 -12.27 -5.10
C VAL A 51 -11.65 -11.50 -6.24
N SER A 52 -12.03 -10.25 -6.01
CA SER A 52 -12.74 -9.42 -6.98
C SER A 52 -11.86 -9.02 -8.16
N GLU A 53 -12.47 -8.37 -9.14
CA GLU A 53 -11.79 -7.63 -10.18
C GLU A 53 -10.84 -6.56 -9.62
N GLY A 54 -9.84 -6.19 -10.41
CA GLY A 54 -8.82 -5.21 -10.03
C GLY A 54 -7.69 -5.10 -11.04
N TYR A 55 -6.86 -4.08 -10.86
CA TYR A 55 -5.64 -3.86 -11.63
C TYR A 55 -4.46 -3.70 -10.69
N ALA A 56 -3.32 -4.31 -11.00
CA ALA A 56 -2.10 -4.19 -10.20
C ALA A 56 -0.91 -3.92 -11.11
N ILE A 57 0.06 -3.17 -10.59
CA ILE A 57 1.39 -3.04 -11.16
C ILE A 57 2.37 -3.65 -10.17
N VAL A 58 3.23 -4.54 -10.65
CA VAL A 58 4.29 -5.20 -9.88
C VAL A 58 5.58 -5.05 -10.67
N LYS A 59 6.50 -4.23 -10.19
CA LYS A 59 7.78 -3.92 -10.86
C LYS A 59 7.61 -3.55 -12.35
N GLY A 60 6.57 -2.76 -12.64
CA GLY A 60 6.24 -2.31 -13.99
C GLY A 60 5.52 -3.34 -14.88
N PHE A 61 5.35 -4.57 -14.41
CA PHE A 61 4.45 -5.55 -15.04
C PHE A 61 3.05 -5.38 -14.48
N TYR A 62 2.02 -5.73 -15.26
CA TYR A 62 0.64 -5.56 -14.80
C TYR A 62 -0.12 -6.88 -14.71
N LEU A 63 -1.13 -6.86 -13.83
CA LEU A 63 -2.23 -7.82 -13.83
C LEU A 63 -3.53 -7.03 -13.97
N TYR A 64 -4.33 -7.39 -14.95
CA TYR A 64 -5.73 -7.00 -15.04
C TYR A 64 -6.59 -8.24 -14.84
N ASN A 65 -7.50 -8.19 -13.87
CA ASN A 65 -8.47 -9.23 -13.59
C ASN A 65 -9.86 -8.59 -13.63
N ASP A 66 -10.73 -9.08 -14.51
CA ASP A 66 -12.04 -8.49 -14.81
C ASP A 66 -13.21 -9.23 -14.17
N SER A 67 -12.94 -10.33 -13.45
CA SER A 67 -13.94 -11.23 -12.89
C SER A 67 -13.48 -11.83 -11.57
N TYR A 68 -14.40 -12.46 -10.82
CA TYR A 68 -14.04 -13.09 -9.56
C TYR A 68 -13.11 -14.30 -9.76
N LYS A 69 -11.97 -14.30 -9.08
CA LYS A 69 -11.14 -15.50 -8.92
C LYS A 69 -11.52 -16.25 -7.66
N ASN A 70 -11.95 -17.49 -7.83
CA ASN A 70 -12.29 -18.38 -6.73
C ASN A 70 -11.08 -19.22 -6.31
N ILE A 71 -10.81 -19.30 -5.01
CA ILE A 71 -9.72 -20.07 -4.43
C ILE A 71 -10.31 -20.98 -3.34
N SER A 72 -10.23 -22.29 -3.54
CA SER A 72 -10.68 -23.26 -2.55
C SER A 72 -9.68 -23.34 -1.39
N VAL A 73 -10.19 -23.27 -0.16
CA VAL A 73 -9.40 -23.35 1.06
C VAL A 73 -9.70 -24.67 1.77
N VAL A 74 -8.64 -25.41 2.05
CA VAL A 74 -8.72 -26.66 2.81
C VAL A 74 -8.09 -26.47 4.17
N LYS A 75 -8.85 -26.76 5.23
CA LYS A 75 -8.37 -26.72 6.60
C LYS A 75 -7.43 -27.89 6.89
N ASP A 76 -6.47 -27.66 7.77
CA ASP A 76 -5.74 -28.75 8.40
C ASP A 76 -6.62 -29.42 9.47
N SER A 77 -6.38 -30.70 9.76
CA SER A 77 -7.18 -31.46 10.71
C SER A 77 -6.75 -31.24 12.17
N SER A 78 -5.50 -30.84 12.39
CA SER A 78 -4.85 -30.85 13.70
C SER A 78 -4.53 -29.45 14.20
N PHE A 79 -4.11 -28.55 13.31
CA PHE A 79 -3.64 -27.21 13.68
C PHE A 79 -4.29 -26.09 12.88
N ASP A 80 -4.24 -24.89 13.44
CA ASP A 80 -4.54 -23.69 12.68
C ASP A 80 -3.40 -23.40 11.70
N ARG A 81 -3.71 -22.68 10.63
CA ARG A 81 -2.73 -22.24 9.62
C ARG A 81 -3.01 -20.80 9.22
N ILE A 82 -1.98 -20.05 8.89
CA ILE A 82 -2.13 -18.73 8.25
C ILE A 82 -1.53 -18.83 6.85
N ASP A 83 -2.36 -18.58 5.86
CA ASP A 83 -2.02 -18.54 4.44
C ASP A 83 -1.99 -17.08 3.96
N ARG A 84 -1.54 -16.83 2.73
CA ARG A 84 -1.66 -15.51 2.08
C ARG A 84 -2.30 -15.65 0.70
N VAL A 85 -3.13 -14.69 0.34
CA VAL A 85 -3.45 -14.44 -1.07
C VAL A 85 -2.52 -13.33 -1.54
N VAL A 86 -1.77 -13.58 -2.61
CA VAL A 86 -0.76 -12.65 -3.12
C VAL A 86 -0.97 -12.36 -4.60
N ILE A 87 -0.50 -11.20 -5.07
CA ILE A 87 -0.20 -11.00 -6.49
C ILE A 87 1.28 -11.32 -6.68
N ARG A 88 1.58 -12.30 -7.53
CA ARG A 88 2.92 -12.78 -7.82
C ARG A 88 3.33 -12.40 -9.24
N LEU A 89 4.39 -11.63 -9.37
CA LEU A 89 5.19 -11.57 -10.59
C LEU A 89 6.18 -12.72 -10.57
N ASN A 90 6.20 -13.51 -11.64
CA ASN A 90 7.21 -14.54 -11.90
C ASN A 90 7.86 -14.27 -13.27
N ILE A 91 9.13 -13.88 -13.25
CA ILE A 91 9.90 -13.52 -14.45
C ILE A 91 10.14 -14.72 -15.36
N ASN A 92 10.39 -15.90 -14.79
CA ASN A 92 10.65 -17.12 -15.57
C ASN A 92 9.41 -17.59 -16.32
N GLU A 93 8.24 -17.50 -15.68
CA GLU A 93 6.96 -17.84 -16.29
C GLU A 93 6.36 -16.70 -17.12
N ARG A 94 6.99 -15.51 -17.10
CA ARG A 94 6.49 -14.28 -17.74
C ARG A 94 5.03 -13.99 -17.39
N LYS A 95 4.72 -14.10 -16.09
CA LYS A 95 3.34 -14.08 -15.61
C LYS A 95 3.20 -13.22 -14.35
N VAL A 96 2.14 -12.41 -14.33
CA VAL A 96 1.61 -11.83 -13.09
C VAL A 96 0.29 -12.52 -12.78
N SER A 97 0.13 -13.06 -11.58
CA SER A 97 -1.10 -13.77 -11.21
C SER A 97 -1.44 -13.67 -9.73
N ILE A 98 -2.72 -13.83 -9.41
CA ILE A 98 -3.19 -14.00 -8.03
C ILE A 98 -2.84 -15.44 -7.60
N GLU A 99 -2.09 -15.62 -6.53
CA GLU A 99 -1.67 -16.93 -6.03
C GLU A 99 -2.09 -17.13 -4.58
N TYR A 100 -2.41 -18.38 -4.22
CA TYR A 100 -2.67 -18.76 -2.83
C TYR A 100 -1.41 -19.40 -2.24
N LYS A 101 -0.75 -18.68 -1.35
CA LYS A 101 0.48 -19.10 -0.70
C LYS A 101 0.13 -19.78 0.62
N LEU A 102 0.24 -21.11 0.63
CA LEU A 102 0.03 -21.93 1.81
C LEU A 102 1.12 -21.67 2.85
N GLY A 103 0.70 -21.48 4.10
CA GLY A 103 1.56 -21.50 5.28
C GLY A 103 1.76 -22.92 5.81
N THR A 104 2.29 -22.99 7.03
CA THR A 104 2.53 -24.27 7.73
C THR A 104 1.59 -24.40 8.92
N PRO A 105 0.80 -25.49 9.05
CA PRO A 105 -0.04 -25.73 10.22
C PRO A 105 0.80 -25.87 11.50
N GLN A 106 0.53 -25.06 12.53
CA GLN A 106 1.25 -25.08 13.81
C GLN A 106 0.34 -24.62 14.95
N SER A 107 0.71 -24.91 16.20
CA SER A 107 -0.02 -24.43 17.39
C SER A 107 -0.04 -22.90 17.49
N THR A 108 1.01 -22.25 16.99
CA THR A 108 1.10 -20.79 16.83
C THR A 108 1.43 -20.48 15.37
N PRO A 109 0.43 -20.49 14.48
CA PRO A 109 0.67 -20.37 13.05
C PRO A 109 1.21 -18.99 12.70
N LYS A 110 2.09 -18.94 11.71
CA LYS A 110 2.68 -17.71 11.17
C LYS A 110 2.37 -17.59 9.69
N ALA A 111 2.14 -16.37 9.23
CA ALA A 111 1.94 -16.12 7.81
C ALA A 111 3.22 -16.46 7.02
N PRO A 112 3.11 -17.09 5.84
CA PRO A 112 4.26 -17.33 4.97
C PRO A 112 4.90 -16.00 4.56
N THR A 113 6.23 -15.97 4.45
CA THR A 113 6.96 -14.78 4.03
C THR A 113 6.74 -14.51 2.54
N LEU A 114 6.69 -13.23 2.16
CA LEU A 114 6.68 -12.83 0.76
C LEU A 114 8.05 -13.11 0.13
N GLN A 115 8.04 -13.61 -1.10
CA GLN A 115 9.23 -13.71 -1.93
C GLN A 115 9.38 -12.42 -2.74
N ARG A 116 10.53 -11.77 -2.58
CA ARG A 116 10.88 -10.51 -3.25
C ARG A 116 12.35 -10.53 -3.63
N ASP A 117 12.64 -11.28 -4.69
CA ASP A 117 13.95 -11.40 -5.29
C ASP A 117 13.88 -11.05 -6.79
N ASN A 118 14.94 -11.37 -7.53
CA ASN A 118 15.04 -11.03 -8.95
C ASN A 118 14.16 -11.89 -9.86
N LEU A 119 13.64 -13.03 -9.38
CA LEU A 119 12.82 -13.96 -10.16
C LEU A 119 11.34 -13.83 -9.80
N ILE A 120 11.05 -13.66 -8.52
CA ILE A 120 9.69 -13.58 -8.01
C ILE A 120 9.54 -12.35 -7.12
N TYR A 121 8.47 -11.60 -7.37
CA TYR A 121 8.08 -10.48 -6.52
C TYR A 121 6.59 -10.58 -6.14
N GLU A 122 6.32 -10.63 -4.83
CA GLU A 122 4.98 -10.80 -4.30
C GLU A 122 4.47 -9.56 -3.55
N LEU A 123 3.21 -9.21 -3.81
CA LEU A 123 2.40 -8.27 -3.04
C LEU A 123 1.33 -9.04 -2.27
N SER A 124 1.18 -8.77 -0.97
CA SER A 124 0.19 -9.47 -0.14
C SER A 124 -1.17 -8.77 -0.14
N LEU A 125 -2.19 -9.44 -0.65
CA LEU A 125 -3.55 -8.91 -0.59
C LEU A 125 -4.17 -9.13 0.79
N ALA A 126 -4.06 -10.33 1.33
CA ALA A 126 -4.58 -10.63 2.66
C ALA A 126 -3.89 -11.84 3.29
N GLN A 127 -3.88 -11.87 4.61
CA GLN A 127 -3.70 -13.12 5.36
C GLN A 127 -5.03 -13.84 5.47
N VAL A 128 -4.96 -15.17 5.41
CA VAL A 128 -6.11 -16.05 5.57
C VAL A 128 -5.79 -17.01 6.70
N ARG A 129 -6.30 -16.72 7.89
CA ARG A 129 -6.22 -17.65 9.01
C ARG A 129 -7.31 -18.71 8.83
N VAL A 130 -6.89 -19.96 8.73
CA VAL A 130 -7.75 -21.13 8.63
C VAL A 130 -7.61 -21.90 9.93
N ASN A 131 -8.65 -21.84 10.76
CA ASN A 131 -8.69 -22.57 12.01
C ASN A 131 -8.95 -24.06 11.74
N LYS A 132 -8.47 -24.95 12.62
CA LYS A 132 -8.68 -26.41 12.47
C LYS A 132 -10.15 -26.85 12.44
N ASN A 133 -11.05 -26.02 12.98
CA ASN A 133 -12.51 -26.22 12.92
C ASN A 133 -13.12 -25.82 11.57
N GLY A 134 -12.35 -25.21 10.67
CA GLY A 134 -12.79 -24.77 9.34
C GLY A 134 -13.20 -23.31 9.27
N GLU A 135 -13.14 -22.57 10.37
CA GLU A 135 -13.37 -21.13 10.36
C GLU A 135 -12.26 -20.40 9.60
N ILE A 136 -12.65 -19.46 8.74
CA ILE A 136 -11.74 -18.64 7.95
C ILE A 136 -11.89 -17.18 8.38
N ILE A 137 -10.77 -16.59 8.79
CA ILE A 137 -10.64 -15.18 9.14
C ILE A 137 -9.69 -14.52 8.13
N ILE A 138 -10.15 -13.45 7.51
CA ILE A 138 -9.39 -12.69 6.51
C ILE A 138 -8.88 -11.41 7.18
N SER A 139 -7.59 -11.13 7.03
CA SER A 139 -6.99 -9.87 7.44
C SER A 139 -6.42 -9.17 6.22
N ASP A 140 -7.02 -8.04 5.85
CA ASP A 140 -6.64 -7.25 4.69
C ASP A 140 -5.24 -6.65 4.87
N GLU A 141 -4.33 -6.91 3.92
CA GLU A 141 -2.97 -6.38 3.92
C GLU A 141 -2.74 -5.36 2.79
N ARG A 142 -3.75 -5.07 1.95
CA ARG A 142 -3.62 -4.16 0.79
C ARG A 142 -3.27 -2.74 1.19
N TYR A 143 -3.78 -2.27 2.33
CA TYR A 143 -3.50 -0.94 2.87
C TYR A 143 -2.11 -0.82 3.49
N ASN A 144 -1.40 -1.92 3.72
CA ASN A 144 -0.04 -1.90 4.25
C ASN A 144 0.97 -1.73 3.10
N MET A 145 1.64 -0.58 3.06
CA MET A 145 2.60 -0.22 2.02
C MET A 145 3.84 -1.13 1.97
N ASP A 146 4.20 -1.77 3.08
CA ASP A 146 5.34 -2.69 3.12
C ASP A 146 4.97 -4.06 2.52
N LEU A 147 3.67 -4.38 2.42
CA LEU A 147 3.17 -5.69 1.99
C LEU A 147 2.55 -5.65 0.60
N CYS A 148 1.76 -4.64 0.29
CA CYS A 148 1.11 -4.45 -1.01
C CYS A 148 1.09 -2.98 -1.40
N GLY A 149 0.31 -2.16 -0.67
CA GLY A 149 0.09 -0.77 -1.00
C GLY A 149 -0.66 -0.57 -2.32
N THR A 150 -0.77 0.70 -2.70
CA THR A 150 -1.44 1.14 -3.93
C THR A 150 -0.44 1.58 -4.98
N ILE A 151 -0.88 1.51 -6.24
CA ILE A 151 -0.16 2.14 -7.36
C ILE A 151 -0.10 3.64 -7.08
N ARG A 152 1.12 4.18 -6.97
CA ARG A 152 1.36 5.61 -6.69
C ARG A 152 2.65 6.06 -7.36
N PRO A 153 2.80 7.35 -7.73
CA PRO A 153 4.05 7.83 -8.30
C PRO A 153 5.24 7.63 -7.36
N LYS A 154 6.37 7.20 -7.91
CA LYS A 154 7.65 7.18 -7.20
C LYS A 154 8.19 8.59 -7.06
N ASN A 155 8.96 8.83 -5.99
CA ASN A 155 9.81 10.01 -5.82
C ASN A 155 9.06 11.34 -6.01
N LEU A 156 7.97 11.55 -5.25
CA LEU A 156 7.29 12.85 -5.11
C LEU A 156 8.13 13.87 -4.31
N THR A 157 9.46 13.82 -4.40
CA THR A 157 10.39 14.56 -3.54
C THR A 157 10.20 16.07 -3.67
N GLU A 158 9.93 16.59 -4.87
CA GLU A 158 9.67 18.01 -5.10
C GLU A 158 8.35 18.45 -4.45
N PHE A 159 7.28 17.64 -4.61
CA PHE A 159 6.00 17.90 -3.96
C PHE A 159 6.11 17.83 -2.44
N ASN A 160 6.78 16.81 -1.91
CA ASN A 160 7.05 16.67 -0.48
C ASN A 160 7.87 17.84 0.07
N SER A 161 8.86 18.31 -0.70
CA SER A 161 9.66 19.49 -0.34
C SER A 161 8.83 20.77 -0.36
N MET A 162 7.93 20.92 -1.35
CA MET A 162 6.98 22.03 -1.42
C MET A 162 6.05 22.07 -0.22
N ILE A 163 5.44 20.93 0.15
CA ILE A 163 4.57 20.84 1.33
C ILE A 163 5.35 21.18 2.60
N LYS A 164 6.58 20.66 2.74
CA LYS A 164 7.45 20.97 3.89
C LYS A 164 7.78 22.47 3.97
N ASP A 165 8.08 23.12 2.85
CA ASP A 165 8.33 24.57 2.81
C ASP A 165 7.09 25.37 3.16
N TYR A 166 5.90 24.96 2.71
CA TYR A 166 4.63 25.59 3.09
C TYR A 166 4.34 25.45 4.57
N SER A 167 4.55 24.28 5.17
CA SER A 167 4.47 24.10 6.63
C SER A 167 5.42 25.05 7.35
N ALA A 168 6.69 25.11 6.95
CA ALA A 168 7.66 26.01 7.58
C ALA A 168 7.33 27.51 7.40
N LYS A 169 6.69 27.90 6.30
CA LYS A 169 6.19 29.27 6.08
C LYS A 169 4.99 29.56 6.97
N PHE A 170 4.07 28.61 7.08
CA PHE A 170 2.92 28.72 7.98
C PHE A 170 3.39 28.83 9.43
N ASP A 171 4.32 27.99 9.87
CA ASP A 171 4.86 28.00 11.24
C ASP A 171 5.52 29.35 11.56
N ARG A 172 6.37 29.87 10.67
CA ARG A 172 6.98 31.20 10.82
C ARG A 172 5.95 32.32 10.89
N TRP A 173 4.93 32.28 10.03
CA TRP A 173 3.83 33.25 10.09
C TRP A 173 3.08 33.11 11.42
N PHE A 174 2.71 31.89 11.82
CA PHE A 174 1.94 31.62 13.03
C PHE A 174 2.69 32.10 14.28
N GLU A 175 3.98 31.79 14.40
CA GLU A 175 4.87 32.34 15.44
C GLU A 175 4.89 33.87 15.43
N SER A 176 4.95 34.50 14.25
CA SER A 176 4.96 35.97 14.15
C SER A 176 3.66 36.63 14.65
N GLN A 177 2.54 35.92 14.59
CA GLN A 177 1.21 36.40 14.99
C GLN A 177 0.89 36.15 16.46
N GLN A 178 1.67 35.32 17.16
CA GLN A 178 1.45 35.08 18.60
C GLN A 178 1.46 36.41 19.35
N ALA A 179 0.45 36.63 20.20
CA ALA A 179 0.22 37.85 20.97
C ALA A 179 0.03 39.18 20.18
N LYS A 180 -0.15 39.16 18.85
CA LYS A 180 -0.28 40.38 18.02
C LYS A 180 -1.66 40.60 17.38
N GLY A 181 -2.67 39.80 17.74
CA GLY A 181 -4.03 39.86 17.18
C GLY A 181 -5.08 40.41 18.15
N TRP A 182 -6.31 40.59 17.67
CA TRP A 182 -7.45 40.93 18.55
C TRP A 182 -7.88 39.78 19.46
N ARG A 183 -7.55 38.54 19.07
CA ARG A 183 -7.60 37.34 19.92
C ARG A 183 -6.24 36.70 19.88
N ASN A 184 -5.58 36.69 21.03
CA ASN A 184 -4.20 36.21 21.12
C ASN A 184 -4.16 34.70 21.29
N ILE A 185 -3.22 34.07 20.60
CA ILE A 185 -2.79 32.71 20.92
C ILE A 185 -1.45 32.84 21.63
N PHE A 186 -1.38 32.29 22.84
CA PHE A 186 -0.16 32.25 23.65
C PHE A 186 0.31 30.81 23.80
N ILE A 187 1.60 30.58 23.57
CA ILE A 187 2.23 29.26 23.72
C ILE A 187 3.43 29.42 24.64
N GLN A 188 3.23 29.16 25.94
CA GLN A 188 4.24 29.39 27.00
C GLN A 188 3.85 28.64 28.27
N SER A 189 4.83 28.34 29.14
CA SER A 189 4.62 27.61 30.39
C SER A 189 3.98 28.42 31.51
N GLN A 190 4.06 29.75 31.43
CA GLN A 190 3.47 30.65 32.43
C GLN A 190 2.19 31.28 31.89
N LYS A 191 1.22 31.54 32.77
CA LYS A 191 -0.03 32.20 32.39
C LYS A 191 0.26 33.55 31.69
N PRO A 192 -0.31 33.82 30.50
CA PRO A 192 -0.06 35.04 29.76
C PRO A 192 -0.45 36.32 30.52
N SER A 193 0.45 37.31 30.56
CA SER A 193 0.17 38.66 31.04
C SER A 193 -0.40 39.51 29.89
N GLY A 194 -1.49 40.25 30.12
CA GLY A 194 -2.09 41.11 29.09
C GLY A 194 -3.03 40.39 28.11
N SER A 195 -3.51 39.19 28.45
CA SER A 195 -4.54 38.50 27.66
C SER A 195 -5.87 39.25 27.66
N VAL A 196 -6.53 39.34 26.50
CA VAL A 196 -7.90 39.86 26.38
C VAL A 196 -8.92 38.72 26.37
N ALA A 197 -10.19 39.03 26.65
CA ALA A 197 -11.27 38.04 26.62
C ALA A 197 -11.34 37.31 25.26
N GLY A 198 -11.36 35.98 25.30
CA GLY A 198 -11.33 35.13 24.09
C GLY A 198 -9.94 34.78 23.56
N SER A 199 -8.87 35.11 24.30
CA SER A 199 -7.52 34.59 24.02
C SER A 199 -7.43 33.07 24.29
N ILE A 200 -6.60 32.37 23.53
CA ILE A 200 -6.29 30.95 23.69
C ILE A 200 -4.89 30.83 24.31
N TRP A 201 -4.76 30.02 25.35
CA TRP A 201 -3.46 29.67 25.95
C TRP A 201 -3.22 28.18 25.80
N ILE A 202 -2.09 27.84 25.17
CA ILE A 202 -1.55 26.49 25.11
C ILE A 202 -0.39 26.45 26.09
N GLU A 203 -0.62 25.84 27.25
CA GLU A 203 0.41 25.67 28.28
C GLU A 203 1.45 24.66 27.82
N LEU A 204 2.71 25.07 27.80
CA LEU A 204 3.83 24.16 27.57
C LEU A 204 4.20 23.51 28.91
N ALA A 205 4.31 22.18 28.91
CA ALA A 205 4.77 21.40 30.06
C ALA A 205 6.22 21.74 30.45
#